data_AF-A0A937PVJ3-F1
#
_entry.id   AF-A0A937PVJ3-F1
#
_cell.length_a   1.000
_cell.length_b   1.000
_cell.length_c   1.000
_cell.angle_alpha   90.00
_cell.angle_beta   90.00
_cell.angle_gamma   90.00
#
_symmetry.space_group_name_H-M   'P 1'
#
loop_
_entity.id
_entity.type
_entity.pdbx_description
1 polymer ?
#
loop_
_entity_poly.entity_id
_entity_poly.type
_entity_poly.pdbx_seq_one_letter_code
_entity_poly.pdbx_strand_id
1 'polypeptide(L)'
;MIPKTLHLVSIAFWLFCGGCRQNTAVLSAGAHNAPATAEFSQQDGQSKPIGGEKDNPDENTSEPTVIAYYFHRTVRCIACITIESIAAEVIEGNFQQQLADGRLIWMRINLDDEGSRQYEEQFEVSGSALVVAKMDDRNGMQYKKLTKVWELLSDPDALSKYVENEIDEYLNR
;
A
#
# COMPACT_ATOMS: atom_id res chain seq x y z
N MET A 1 44.34 10.28 -20.11
CA MET A 1 45.41 9.79 -19.23
C MET A 1 45.59 10.80 -18.12
N ILE A 2 45.36 10.39 -16.88
CA ILE A 2 45.46 11.19 -15.66
C ILE A 2 46.90 11.09 -15.14
N PRO A 3 47.44 12.16 -14.54
CA PRO A 3 48.14 11.96 -13.27
C PRO A 3 47.55 12.82 -12.15
N LYS A 4 47.18 12.10 -11.10
CA LYS A 4 47.05 12.47 -9.67
C LYS A 4 48.43 12.97 -9.20
N THR A 5 48.69 13.81 -8.22
CA THR A 5 47.99 14.48 -7.09
C THR A 5 49.13 15.29 -6.43
N LEU A 6 48.88 16.40 -5.72
CA LEU A 6 49.18 16.56 -4.28
C LEU A 6 49.04 18.02 -3.74
N HIS A 7 48.29 18.11 -2.64
CA HIS A 7 48.25 19.07 -1.51
C HIS A 7 48.29 20.59 -1.70
N LEU A 8 47.27 21.27 -1.13
CA LEU A 8 47.48 22.20 0.00
C LEU A 8 46.19 22.47 0.79
N VAL A 9 46.39 22.61 2.09
CA VAL A 9 45.44 22.65 3.21
C VAL A 9 45.14 24.11 3.60
N SER A 10 43.89 24.44 3.96
CA SER A 10 43.49 25.48 4.95
C SER A 10 41.95 25.44 5.13
N ILE A 11 41.40 24.96 6.25
CA ILE A 11 41.14 25.61 7.56
C ILE A 11 40.02 26.67 7.51
N ALA A 12 38.90 26.37 8.17
CA ALA A 12 38.07 27.26 9.02
C ALA A 12 36.82 26.47 9.48
N PHE A 13 36.89 25.63 10.52
CA PHE A 13 36.51 25.98 11.91
C PHE A 13 35.41 27.07 12.00
N TRP A 14 34.15 26.66 11.91
CA TRP A 14 33.02 27.42 12.45
C TRP A 14 32.70 26.88 13.85
N LEU A 15 33.18 27.61 14.85
CA LEU A 15 32.79 27.53 16.25
C LEU A 15 31.90 28.74 16.53
N PHE A 16 30.60 28.55 16.72
CA PHE A 16 29.74 29.49 17.46
C PHE A 16 28.59 28.67 18.06
N CYS A 17 28.73 28.22 19.32
CA CYS A 17 28.29 28.90 20.54
C CYS A 17 26.79 29.22 20.59
N GLY A 18 26.08 28.42 21.40
CA GLY A 18 25.34 28.99 22.52
C GLY A 18 23.83 29.07 22.38
N GLY A 19 23.12 28.46 23.35
CA GLY A 19 21.83 28.99 23.78
C GLY A 19 20.74 27.96 24.07
N CYS A 20 20.90 27.17 25.14
CA CYS A 20 19.74 26.75 25.91
C CYS A 20 19.04 28.01 26.46
N ARG A 21 17.75 28.20 26.16
CA ARG A 21 16.89 29.03 27.01
C ARG A 21 15.52 28.35 27.13
N GLN A 22 15.36 27.67 28.25
CA GLN A 22 14.07 27.27 28.80
C GLN A 22 13.29 28.55 29.09
N ASN A 23 12.08 28.68 28.54
CA ASN A 23 11.13 29.69 28.96
C ASN A 23 9.95 28.95 29.61
N THR A 24 9.97 28.90 30.93
CA THR A 24 8.87 28.46 31.77
C THR A 24 7.90 29.63 31.94
N ALA A 25 6.69 29.49 31.37
CA ALA A 25 5.57 30.38 31.65
C ALA A 25 4.37 29.56 32.11
N VAL A 26 4.20 29.55 33.43
CA VAL A 26 2.98 29.61 34.25
C VAL A 26 1.59 29.29 33.67
N LEU A 27 0.91 28.40 34.40
CA LEU A 27 -0.50 28.39 34.87
C LEU A 27 -1.62 28.94 33.97
N SER A 28 -2.63 28.11 33.71
CA SER A 28 -3.96 28.28 34.32
C SER A 28 -4.85 27.05 34.11
N ALA A 29 -5.45 26.56 35.19
CA ALA A 29 -6.58 25.63 35.17
C ALA A 29 -7.88 26.40 34.86
N GLY A 30 -8.84 25.76 34.19
CA GLY A 30 -10.17 26.32 33.96
C GLY A 30 -11.01 25.41 33.06
N ALA A 31 -11.97 24.71 33.65
CA ALA A 31 -12.94 23.84 33.01
C ALA A 31 -14.07 24.64 32.30
N HIS A 32 -15.10 23.92 31.87
CA HIS A 32 -16.50 24.30 31.56
C HIS A 32 -16.90 24.86 30.17
N ASN A 33 -17.53 23.94 29.42
CA ASN A 33 -18.87 24.02 28.81
C ASN A 33 -19.11 24.81 27.50
N ALA A 34 -19.70 24.08 26.54
CA ALA A 34 -20.34 24.54 25.29
C ALA A 34 -21.70 25.25 25.54
N PRO A 35 -22.57 25.54 24.54
CA PRO A 35 -22.40 25.84 23.11
C PRO A 35 -23.05 27.20 22.73
N ALA A 36 -22.87 27.69 21.49
CA ALA A 36 -23.74 28.74 20.94
C ALA A 36 -23.91 28.59 19.42
N THR A 37 -25.16 28.30 19.05
CA THR A 37 -25.77 28.42 17.72
C THR A 37 -25.84 29.87 17.28
N ALA A 38 -25.55 30.16 16.01
CA ALA A 38 -26.07 31.33 15.32
C ALA A 38 -26.19 31.05 13.81
N GLU A 39 -27.42 31.18 13.33
CA GLU A 39 -27.86 31.17 11.93
C GLU A 39 -27.30 32.38 11.16
N PHE A 40 -27.03 32.24 9.85
CA PHE A 40 -27.24 33.34 8.91
C PHE A 40 -27.56 32.83 7.50
N SER A 41 -28.61 33.40 6.93
CA SER A 41 -29.24 33.04 5.67
C SER A 41 -28.76 33.92 4.51
N GLN A 42 -28.95 33.36 3.31
CA GLN A 42 -29.35 34.00 2.05
C GLN A 42 -28.30 34.56 1.06
N GLN A 43 -28.67 34.27 -0.19
CA GLN A 43 -28.03 34.43 -1.49
C GLN A 43 -28.28 35.82 -2.09
N ASP A 44 -27.40 36.29 -2.98
CA ASP A 44 -27.68 37.22 -4.10
C ASP A 44 -26.64 36.92 -5.22
N GLY A 45 -26.98 36.34 -6.38
CA GLY A 45 -27.22 36.99 -7.70
C GLY A 45 -25.98 37.69 -8.32
N GLN A 46 -25.60 37.64 -9.61
CA GLN A 46 -26.06 37.02 -10.86
C GLN A 46 -25.13 37.54 -12.01
N SER A 47 -24.59 36.70 -12.91
CA SER A 47 -24.41 37.02 -14.35
C SER A 47 -23.83 35.85 -15.19
N LYS A 48 -24.41 35.68 -16.39
CA LYS A 48 -24.25 34.66 -17.46
C LYS A 48 -23.59 35.34 -18.70
N PRO A 49 -23.24 34.67 -19.84
CA PRO A 49 -22.56 33.40 -20.17
C PRO A 49 -21.25 33.66 -20.99
N ILE A 50 -20.58 32.62 -21.50
CA ILE A 50 -20.15 32.45 -22.91
C ILE A 50 -19.49 31.06 -23.06
N GLY A 51 -19.87 30.36 -24.13
CA GLY A 51 -19.66 28.93 -24.34
C GLY A 51 -18.25 28.49 -24.68
N GLY A 52 -18.13 27.16 -24.76
CA GLY A 52 -16.92 26.45 -25.10
C GLY A 52 -17.08 24.97 -24.76
N GLU A 53 -17.96 24.29 -25.51
CA GLU A 53 -17.86 22.85 -25.71
C GLU A 53 -16.43 22.54 -26.16
N LYS A 54 -15.70 21.80 -25.34
CA LYS A 54 -14.51 21.04 -25.74
C LYS A 54 -14.55 19.73 -24.97
N ASP A 55 -14.92 18.70 -25.71
CA ASP A 55 -14.53 17.30 -25.58
C ASP A 55 -13.72 17.00 -24.33
N ASN A 56 -14.29 16.24 -23.39
CA ASN A 56 -13.48 15.54 -22.41
C ASN A 56 -13.68 14.04 -22.58
N PRO A 57 -12.84 13.35 -23.38
CA PRO A 57 -12.60 11.96 -23.17
C PRO A 57 -11.60 11.88 -22.02
N ASP A 58 -12.09 11.91 -20.79
CA ASP A 58 -11.27 11.47 -19.66
C ASP A 58 -12.07 10.48 -18.83
N GLU A 59 -12.46 9.40 -19.51
CA GLU A 59 -12.56 8.10 -18.86
C GLU A 59 -11.11 7.64 -18.61
N ASN A 60 -10.41 8.28 -17.66
CA ASN A 60 -9.15 7.79 -17.14
C ASN A 60 -9.45 6.55 -16.31
N THR A 61 -9.77 5.47 -17.03
CA THR A 61 -9.96 4.16 -16.45
C THR A 61 -8.57 3.73 -16.04
N SER A 62 -8.27 3.78 -14.74
CA SER A 62 -7.01 3.27 -14.25
C SER A 62 -6.90 1.82 -14.69
N GLU A 63 -5.76 1.43 -15.28
CA GLU A 63 -5.52 0.04 -15.61
C GLU A 63 -5.74 -0.81 -14.36
N PRO A 64 -6.48 -1.94 -14.44
CA PRO A 64 -6.78 -2.75 -13.29
C PRO A 64 -5.51 -3.18 -12.56
N THR A 65 -5.46 -2.97 -11.25
CA THR A 65 -4.31 -3.36 -10.43
C THR A 65 -4.57 -4.74 -9.82
N VAL A 66 -3.62 -5.66 -9.98
CA VAL A 66 -3.63 -6.97 -9.33
C VAL A 66 -2.84 -6.90 -8.04
N ILE A 67 -3.37 -7.49 -6.97
CA ILE A 67 -2.71 -7.56 -5.67
C ILE A 67 -2.73 -9.01 -5.21
N ALA A 68 -1.54 -9.55 -4.98
CA ALA A 68 -1.37 -10.83 -4.29
C ALA A 68 -1.12 -10.55 -2.80
N TYR A 69 -1.97 -11.13 -1.95
CA TYR A 69 -1.88 -11.04 -0.51
C TYR A 69 -1.50 -12.38 0.10
N TYR A 70 -0.51 -12.38 0.97
CA TYR A 70 -0.31 -13.45 1.93
C TYR A 70 -0.70 -12.99 3.33
N PHE A 71 -1.85 -13.46 3.80
CA PHE A 71 -2.29 -13.27 5.17
C PHE A 71 -1.60 -14.30 6.06
N HIS A 72 -1.25 -13.89 7.28
CA HIS A 72 -0.71 -14.77 8.30
C HIS A 72 -1.02 -14.24 9.70
N ARG A 73 -0.84 -15.08 10.72
CA ARG A 73 -0.79 -14.65 12.13
C ARG A 73 0.66 -14.48 12.56
N THR A 74 0.89 -13.93 13.75
CA THR A 74 2.24 -13.78 14.32
C THR A 74 2.89 -15.14 14.54
N VAL A 75 2.11 -16.10 15.05
CA VAL A 75 2.54 -17.49 15.22
C VAL A 75 2.27 -18.24 13.92
N ARG A 76 3.34 -18.78 13.31
CA ARG A 76 3.29 -19.48 12.02
C ARG A 76 3.86 -20.87 12.15
N CYS A 77 3.20 -21.85 11.53
CA CYS A 77 3.75 -23.19 11.38
C CYS A 77 4.66 -23.28 10.15
N ILE A 78 5.44 -24.37 10.03
CA ILE A 78 6.37 -24.59 8.92
C ILE A 78 5.65 -24.51 7.57
N ALA A 79 4.48 -25.14 7.44
CA ALA A 79 3.71 -25.12 6.21
C ALA A 79 3.30 -23.70 5.78
N CYS A 80 2.95 -22.82 6.73
CA CYS A 80 2.66 -21.42 6.41
C CYS A 80 3.88 -20.75 5.79
N ILE A 81 5.03 -20.85 6.47
CA ILE A 81 6.29 -20.25 6.02
C ILE A 81 6.68 -20.79 4.63
N THR A 82 6.49 -22.09 4.39
CA THR A 82 6.76 -22.72 3.09
C THR A 82 5.89 -22.15 1.97
N ILE A 83 4.57 -22.02 2.18
CA ILE A 83 3.68 -21.45 1.17
C ILE A 83 4.05 -19.99 0.88
N GLU A 84 4.34 -19.21 1.92
CA GLU A 84 4.75 -17.81 1.77
C GLU A 84 6.04 -17.69 0.95
N SER A 85 7.06 -18.50 1.27
CA SER A 85 8.35 -18.48 0.57
C SER A 85 8.18 -18.83 -0.91
N ILE A 86 7.49 -19.92 -1.22
CA ILE A 86 7.29 -20.34 -2.60
C ILE A 86 6.49 -19.29 -3.39
N ALA A 87 5.43 -18.73 -2.78
CA ALA A 87 4.67 -17.67 -3.43
C ALA A 87 5.52 -16.42 -3.68
N ALA A 88 6.33 -15.99 -2.71
CA ALA A 88 7.24 -14.86 -2.88
C ALA A 88 8.28 -15.13 -3.98
N GLU A 89 8.88 -16.32 -4.02
CA GLU A 89 9.84 -16.72 -5.06
C GLU A 89 9.23 -16.67 -6.46
N VAL A 90 8.01 -17.18 -6.64
CA VAL A 90 7.29 -17.11 -7.91
C VAL A 90 6.99 -15.66 -8.30
N ILE A 91 6.47 -14.87 -7.36
CA ILE A 91 6.05 -13.49 -7.63
C ILE A 91 7.25 -12.61 -7.98
N GLU A 92 8.28 -12.63 -7.13
CA GLU A 92 9.49 -11.82 -7.28
C GLU A 92 10.39 -12.34 -8.41
N GLY A 93 10.31 -13.62 -8.75
CA GLY A 93 11.05 -14.25 -9.85
C GLY A 93 10.42 -14.00 -11.22
N ASN A 94 9.12 -14.26 -11.35
CA ASN A 94 8.47 -14.37 -12.66
C ASN A 94 7.71 -13.11 -13.08
N PHE A 95 7.35 -12.23 -12.12
CA PHE A 95 6.52 -11.05 -12.37
C PHE A 95 7.25 -9.72 -12.12
N GLN A 96 8.57 -9.72 -12.32
CA GLN A 96 9.44 -8.54 -12.05
C GLN A 96 8.98 -7.28 -12.78
N GLN A 97 8.53 -7.41 -14.03
CA GLN A 97 8.06 -6.27 -14.81
C GLN A 97 6.76 -5.70 -14.23
N GLN A 98 5.81 -6.57 -13.89
CA GLN A 98 4.51 -6.20 -13.35
C GLN A 98 4.63 -5.60 -11.94
N LEU A 99 5.60 -6.07 -11.16
CA LEU A 99 5.97 -5.45 -9.88
C LEU A 99 6.57 -4.06 -10.10
N ALA A 100 7.46 -3.92 -11.09
CA ALA A 100 8.15 -2.66 -11.37
C ALA A 100 7.23 -1.57 -11.95
N ASP A 101 6.24 -1.96 -12.76
CA ASP A 101 5.27 -1.05 -13.37
C ASP A 101 3.98 -0.86 -12.54
N GLY A 102 3.85 -1.57 -11.42
CA GLY A 102 2.74 -1.43 -10.48
C GLY A 102 1.46 -2.19 -10.87
N ARG A 103 1.47 -2.97 -11.95
CA ARG A 103 0.33 -3.82 -12.32
C ARG A 103 0.12 -4.99 -11.37
N LEU A 104 1.19 -5.45 -10.70
CA LEU A 104 1.14 -6.43 -9.62
C LEU A 104 1.72 -5.82 -8.34
N ILE A 105 1.03 -6.02 -7.22
CA ILE A 105 1.52 -5.67 -5.88
C ILE A 105 1.59 -6.94 -5.04
N TRP A 106 2.72 -7.16 -4.36
CA TRP A 106 2.88 -8.25 -3.39
C TRP A 106 2.80 -7.73 -1.96
N MET A 107 1.86 -8.24 -1.18
CA MET A 107 1.61 -7.81 0.19
C MET A 107 1.58 -8.97 1.17
N ARG A 108 2.31 -8.82 2.27
CA ARG A 108 2.23 -9.72 3.43
C ARG A 108 1.52 -8.99 4.55
N ILE A 109 0.44 -9.57 5.07
CA ILE A 109 -0.40 -8.96 6.09
C ILE A 109 -0.45 -9.86 7.32
N ASN A 110 0.03 -9.34 8.44
CA ASN A 110 -0.18 -9.96 9.74
C ASN A 110 -1.58 -9.59 10.24
N LEU A 111 -2.43 -10.60 10.43
CA LEU A 111 -3.80 -10.43 10.90
C LEU A 111 -3.87 -10.04 12.38
N ASP A 112 -2.77 -10.13 13.14
CA ASP A 112 -2.72 -9.69 14.53
C ASP A 112 -2.38 -8.20 14.70
N ASP A 113 -1.98 -7.52 13.62
CA ASP A 113 -1.62 -6.10 13.66
C ASP A 113 -2.87 -5.21 13.74
N GLU A 114 -2.71 -4.01 14.32
CA GLU A 114 -3.80 -3.03 14.37
C GLU A 114 -4.25 -2.65 12.94
N GLY A 115 -5.57 -2.62 12.72
CA GLY A 115 -6.14 -2.28 11.40
C GLY A 115 -6.25 -3.45 10.41
N SER A 116 -5.84 -4.66 10.80
CA SER A 116 -5.95 -5.85 9.96
C SER A 116 -7.38 -6.38 9.78
N ARG A 117 -8.28 -6.06 10.72
CA ARG A 117 -9.65 -6.60 10.81
C ARG A 117 -10.47 -6.42 9.52
N GLN A 118 -10.26 -5.31 8.82
CA GLN A 118 -10.92 -5.07 7.53
C GLN A 118 -10.60 -6.16 6.50
N TYR A 119 -9.39 -6.73 6.51
CA TYR A 119 -8.99 -7.80 5.61
C TYR A 119 -9.62 -9.14 5.99
N GLU A 120 -9.74 -9.41 7.30
CA GLU A 120 -10.43 -10.63 7.78
C GLU A 120 -11.89 -10.65 7.30
N GLU A 121 -12.57 -9.52 7.41
CA GLU A 121 -13.96 -9.36 6.98
C GLU A 121 -14.09 -9.35 5.44
N GLN A 122 -13.19 -8.65 4.73
CA GLN A 122 -13.22 -8.51 3.28
C GLN A 122 -12.92 -9.83 2.53
N PHE A 123 -11.94 -10.60 3.00
CA PHE A 123 -11.50 -11.84 2.33
C PHE A 123 -11.99 -13.11 3.03
N GLU A 124 -12.72 -12.96 4.14
CA GLU A 124 -13.18 -14.05 4.99
C GLU A 124 -12.02 -14.99 5.36
N VAL A 125 -10.96 -14.39 5.91
CA VAL A 125 -9.73 -15.08 6.32
C VAL A 125 -9.53 -14.91 7.83
N SER A 126 -9.22 -16.00 8.52
CA SER A 126 -8.96 -15.99 9.97
C SER A 126 -7.53 -16.42 10.34
N GLY A 127 -6.78 -16.97 9.37
CA GLY A 127 -5.43 -17.46 9.52
C GLY A 127 -4.65 -17.31 8.22
N SER A 128 -3.62 -18.14 8.04
CA SER A 128 -2.78 -18.03 6.85
C SER A 128 -3.56 -18.31 5.57
N ALA A 129 -3.41 -17.44 4.58
CA ALA A 129 -4.11 -17.57 3.30
C ALA A 129 -3.37 -16.80 2.20
N LEU A 130 -3.30 -17.41 1.01
CA LEU A 130 -2.86 -16.73 -0.21
C LEU A 130 -4.09 -16.33 -1.02
N VAL A 131 -4.19 -15.03 -1.34
CA VAL A 131 -5.30 -14.44 -2.09
C VAL A 131 -4.76 -13.64 -3.25
N VAL A 132 -5.37 -13.77 -4.42
CA VAL A 132 -5.16 -12.84 -5.53
C VAL A 132 -6.42 -12.00 -5.72
N ALA A 133 -6.26 -10.69 -5.81
CA ALA A 133 -7.33 -9.73 -6.00
C ALA A 133 -7.04 -8.85 -7.21
N LYS A 134 -8.09 -8.38 -7.89
CA LYS A 134 -8.05 -7.41 -8.98
C LYS A 134 -8.99 -6.27 -8.64
N MET A 135 -8.44 -5.05 -8.64
CA MET A 135 -9.21 -3.82 -8.51
C MET A 135 -9.54 -3.32 -9.91
N ASP A 136 -10.82 -3.28 -10.27
CA ASP A 136 -11.32 -2.72 -11.53
C ASP A 136 -12.37 -1.65 -11.18
N ASP A 137 -12.17 -0.44 -11.68
CA ASP A 137 -13.06 0.70 -11.43
C ASP A 137 -14.51 0.44 -11.87
N ARG A 138 -14.71 -0.46 -12.85
CA ARG A 138 -16.03 -0.77 -13.43
C ARG A 138 -16.72 -1.95 -12.75
N ASN A 139 -15.94 -2.95 -12.34
CA ASN A 139 -16.45 -4.22 -11.83
C ASN A 139 -16.26 -4.40 -10.31
N GLY A 140 -15.61 -3.44 -9.65
CA GLY A 140 -15.23 -3.55 -8.25
C GLY A 140 -14.09 -4.54 -8.03
N MET A 141 -13.90 -4.93 -6.77
CA MET A 141 -12.86 -5.89 -6.40
C MET A 141 -13.32 -7.32 -6.69
N GLN A 142 -12.56 -8.04 -7.50
CA GLN A 142 -12.68 -9.49 -7.65
C GLN A 142 -11.51 -10.17 -6.95
N TYR A 143 -11.73 -11.29 -6.26
CA TYR A 143 -10.65 -12.00 -5.60
C TYR A 143 -10.86 -13.52 -5.58
N LYS A 144 -9.78 -14.25 -5.35
CA LYS A 144 -9.78 -15.70 -5.18
C LYS A 144 -8.82 -16.11 -4.09
N LYS A 145 -9.31 -16.93 -3.15
CA LYS A 145 -8.49 -17.67 -2.18
C LYS A 145 -7.86 -18.85 -2.91
N LEU A 146 -6.53 -18.91 -2.93
CA LEU A 146 -5.77 -19.96 -3.61
C LEU A 146 -5.69 -21.22 -2.73
N THR A 147 -6.82 -21.86 -2.45
CA THR A 147 -6.91 -22.96 -1.47
C THR A 147 -6.09 -24.19 -1.84
N LYS A 148 -5.81 -24.42 -3.13
CA LYS A 148 -5.02 -25.59 -3.57
C LYS A 148 -3.56 -25.55 -3.13
N VAL A 149 -3.03 -24.40 -2.67
CA VAL A 149 -1.65 -24.35 -2.13
C VAL A 149 -1.45 -25.31 -0.97
N TRP A 150 -2.51 -25.59 -0.18
CA TRP A 150 -2.47 -26.53 0.93
C TRP A 150 -2.41 -27.99 0.47
N GLU A 151 -3.04 -28.30 -0.67
CA GLU A 151 -3.03 -29.63 -1.28
C GLU A 151 -1.68 -29.91 -1.98
N LEU A 152 -1.04 -28.86 -2.50
CA LEU A 152 0.20 -28.94 -3.27
C LEU A 152 1.46 -28.77 -2.41
N LEU A 153 1.33 -28.69 -1.08
CA LEU A 153 2.46 -28.49 -0.15
C LEU A 153 3.58 -29.53 -0.29
N SER A 154 3.26 -30.76 -0.69
CA SER A 154 4.24 -31.84 -0.90
C SER A 154 4.93 -31.81 -2.26
N ASP A 155 4.49 -30.93 -3.16
CA ASP A 155 5.00 -30.76 -4.51
C ASP A 155 5.26 -29.27 -4.79
N PRO A 156 6.46 -28.76 -4.41
CA PRO A 156 6.80 -27.34 -4.56
C PRO A 156 6.73 -26.85 -6.00
N ASP A 157 7.02 -27.69 -6.99
CA ASP A 157 6.97 -27.32 -8.40
C ASP A 157 5.51 -27.14 -8.86
N ALA A 158 4.63 -28.07 -8.48
CA ALA A 158 3.20 -27.95 -8.74
C ALA A 158 2.58 -26.75 -8.01
N LEU A 159 3.00 -26.48 -6.76
CA LEU A 159 2.57 -25.29 -6.01
C LEU A 159 3.02 -24.02 -6.71
N SER A 160 4.30 -23.94 -7.10
CA SER A 160 4.86 -22.79 -7.81
C SER A 160 4.09 -22.50 -9.10
N LYS A 161 3.85 -23.55 -9.90
CA LYS A 161 3.12 -23.44 -11.15
C LYS A 161 1.67 -23.03 -10.95
N TYR A 162 1.04 -23.53 -9.89
CA TYR A 162 -0.31 -23.14 -9.52
C TYR A 162 -0.39 -21.65 -9.18
N VAL A 163 0.51 -21.13 -8.35
CA VAL A 163 0.55 -19.70 -7.99
C VAL A 163 0.81 -18.83 -9.22
N GLU A 164 1.78 -19.21 -10.05
CA GLU A 164 2.10 -18.49 -11.29
C GLU A 164 0.87 -18.35 -12.19
N ASN A 165 0.19 -19.46 -12.48
CA ASN A 165 -0.95 -19.47 -13.39
C ASN A 165 -2.11 -18.61 -12.86
N GLU A 166 -2.38 -18.65 -11.56
CA GLU A 166 -3.48 -17.90 -10.94
C GLU A 166 -3.22 -16.39 -10.98
N ILE A 167 -1.97 -15.96 -10.80
CA ILE A 167 -1.59 -14.55 -10.90
C ILE A 167 -1.61 -14.08 -12.35
N ASP A 168 -1.05 -14.86 -13.27
CA ASP A 168 -1.06 -14.56 -14.70
C ASP A 168 -2.50 -14.44 -15.24
N GLU A 169 -3.38 -15.32 -14.80
CA GLU A 169 -4.80 -15.25 -15.14
C GLU A 169 -5.44 -13.94 -14.68
N TYR A 170 -5.12 -13.44 -13.48
CA TYR A 170 -5.65 -12.16 -12.99
C TYR A 170 -5.08 -10.95 -13.74
N LEU A 171 -3.81 -11.02 -14.15
CA LEU A 171 -3.13 -9.97 -14.91
C LEU A 171 -3.68 -9.84 -16.34
N ASN A 172 -4.04 -10.97 -16.98
CA ASN A 172 -4.41 -11.01 -18.39
C ASN A 172 -5.93 -11.08 -18.67
N ARG A 173 -6.76 -11.11 -17.61
CA ARG A 173 -8.23 -11.13 -17.71
C ARG A 173 -8.86 -9.80 -18.12
#